data_AF-A0A7Y8KXX7-F1
#
_entry.id   AF-A0A7Y8KXX7-F1
#
_cell.length_a   1.000
_cell.length_b   1.000
_cell.length_c   1.000
_cell.angle_alpha   90.00
_cell.angle_beta   90.00
_cell.angle_gamma   90.00
#
_symmetry.space_group_name_H-M   'P 1'
#
loop_
_entity.id
_entity.type
_entity.pdbx_description
1 polymer ?
#
loop_
_entity_poly.entity_id
_entity_poly.type
_entity_poly.pdbx_seq_one_letter_code
_entity_poly.pdbx_strand_id
1 'polypeptide(L)'
;VLRLLGSNDEIRFQPDAVQEVLFGNGTVWNSAQFPQLSMAFMAAMPGQDFLGGSWQADYLQGGSGNETLLGNDGNDVLDGGAGNDWLDGGYGSDIYVLKAGGGSDTVIDFAGYQDNNRIVVAPGIGPDQVALFWNEGGPDPLTGQYVPSGFVLRLLGSNDEIRFQPDGINEVLFSDGSTWSAAEFPQRSKAFMEAMPGQMFVGGSWGADYLKGAGGNETIVGNDGNDVLDGGAGNDWLDGGYGSDTYVLKAGGGSDTVLDFANYQDSNRIVVAPGIGPDQVALFWSEGGPDPLTEQYIPSGFVLRLLGSNDELRFQLDGINEVLFSDGTVWNSAQFPQLSMAFMPAMPGQDFLGGSWQADYLQGAGGNETIVGNDGNDVLDGGAGNDWLDGGYGSD
;
A
#
# COMPACT_ATOMS: atom_id res chain seq x y z
N VAL A 1 -12.61 32.12 -5.22
CA VAL A 1 -11.56 31.38 -4.51
C VAL A 1 -10.76 30.65 -5.57
N LEU A 2 -9.43 30.61 -5.47
CA LEU A 2 -8.59 29.73 -6.28
C LEU A 2 -8.09 28.62 -5.37
N ARG A 3 -8.39 27.37 -5.70
CA ARG A 3 -8.04 26.20 -4.89
C ARG A 3 -7.14 25.27 -5.68
N LEU A 4 -6.21 24.63 -4.98
CA LEU A 4 -5.42 23.53 -5.53
C LEU A 4 -6.17 22.22 -5.32
N LEU A 5 -6.44 21.48 -6.40
CA LEU A 5 -7.18 20.22 -6.33
C LEU A 5 -6.39 19.17 -5.53
N GLY A 6 -7.07 18.39 -4.70
CA GLY A 6 -6.44 17.39 -3.84
C GLY A 6 -5.66 17.95 -2.64
N SER A 7 -5.76 19.26 -2.37
CA SER A 7 -5.21 19.85 -1.15
C SER A 7 -6.19 20.84 -0.50
N ASN A 8 -5.91 21.20 0.75
CA ASN A 8 -6.65 22.24 1.46
C ASN A 8 -6.13 23.66 1.15
N ASP A 9 -5.19 23.80 0.21
CA ASP A 9 -4.58 25.08 -0.12
C ASP A 9 -5.50 25.91 -1.02
N GLU A 10 -5.78 27.13 -0.57
CA GLU A 10 -6.58 28.07 -1.32
C GLU A 10 -6.13 29.51 -1.15
N ILE A 11 -6.38 30.31 -2.18
CA ILE A 11 -6.22 31.76 -2.17
C ILE A 11 -7.59 32.39 -2.36
N ARG A 12 -7.96 33.27 -1.41
CA ARG A 12 -9.17 34.08 -1.49
C ARG A 12 -8.82 35.51 -1.88
N PHE A 13 -9.45 36.00 -2.94
CA PHE A 13 -9.27 37.36 -3.41
C PHE A 13 -10.61 37.96 -3.84
N GLN A 14 -10.70 39.28 -3.79
CA GLN A 14 -11.82 40.00 -4.38
C GLN A 14 -11.70 39.94 -5.92
N PRO A 15 -12.81 39.82 -6.68
CA PRO A 15 -12.76 39.66 -8.13
C PRO A 15 -11.92 40.70 -8.87
N ASP A 16 -11.90 41.94 -8.37
CA ASP A 16 -11.18 43.06 -9.00
C ASP A 16 -9.72 43.21 -8.51
N ALA A 17 -9.32 42.47 -7.47
CA ALA A 17 -8.00 42.60 -6.84
C ALA A 17 -6.88 41.85 -7.56
N VAL A 18 -7.23 40.82 -8.36
CA VAL A 18 -6.29 40.01 -9.13
C VAL A 18 -6.63 40.14 -10.60
N GLN A 19 -5.68 40.61 -11.42
CA GLN A 19 -5.88 40.73 -12.86
C GLN A 19 -5.50 39.46 -13.62
N GLU A 20 -4.50 38.72 -13.11
CA GLU A 20 -3.98 37.52 -13.77
C GLU A 20 -3.50 36.47 -12.74
N VAL A 21 -3.65 35.19 -13.09
CA VAL A 21 -3.02 34.05 -12.43
C VAL A 21 -2.06 33.41 -13.44
N LEU A 22 -0.77 33.40 -13.10
CA LEU A 22 0.29 32.79 -13.90
C LEU A 22 0.66 31.43 -13.31
N PHE A 23 0.57 30.38 -14.11
CA PHE A 23 0.91 29.02 -13.72
C PHE A 23 2.36 28.69 -14.09
N GLY A 24 2.98 27.75 -13.37
CA GLY A 24 4.38 27.36 -13.59
C GLY A 24 4.66 26.79 -15.00
N ASN A 25 3.64 26.28 -15.68
CA ASN A 25 3.70 25.80 -17.06
C ASN A 25 3.52 26.92 -18.12
N GLY A 26 3.38 28.18 -17.69
CA GLY A 26 3.17 29.33 -18.56
C GLY A 26 1.72 29.58 -18.97
N THR A 27 0.75 28.79 -18.51
CA THR A 27 -0.68 29.13 -18.65
C THR A 27 -0.97 30.43 -17.91
N VAL A 28 -1.82 31.27 -18.49
CA VAL A 28 -2.27 32.54 -17.89
C VAL A 28 -3.79 32.55 -17.88
N TRP A 29 -4.38 32.76 -16.72
CA TRP A 29 -5.79 33.12 -16.59
C TRP A 29 -5.90 34.60 -16.30
N ASN A 30 -6.67 35.33 -17.10
CA ASN A 30 -6.96 36.74 -16.84
C ASN A 30 -8.32 36.91 -16.17
N SER A 31 -8.53 38.08 -15.57
CA SER A 31 -9.73 38.38 -14.80
C SER A 31 -11.04 38.33 -15.61
N ALA A 32 -10.96 38.45 -16.94
CA ALA A 32 -12.11 38.31 -17.82
C ALA A 32 -12.55 36.84 -18.02
N GLN A 33 -11.69 35.88 -17.66
CA GLN A 33 -11.95 34.44 -17.71
C GLN A 33 -12.46 33.87 -16.38
N PHE A 34 -12.27 34.58 -15.26
CA PHE A 34 -12.63 34.05 -13.94
C PHE A 34 -14.11 33.66 -13.80
N PRO A 35 -15.09 34.41 -14.34
CA PRO A 35 -16.50 34.00 -14.25
C PRO A 35 -16.81 32.71 -15.03
N GLN A 36 -16.07 32.41 -16.10
CA GLN A 36 -16.24 31.16 -16.86
C GLN A 36 -15.48 29.99 -16.22
N LEU A 37 -14.45 30.27 -15.44
CA LEU A 37 -13.65 29.29 -14.70
C LEU A 37 -14.19 29.02 -13.29
N SER A 38 -15.10 29.85 -12.79
CA SER A 38 -15.67 29.70 -11.46
C SER A 38 -16.73 28.61 -11.43
N MET A 39 -16.66 27.79 -10.38
CA MET A 39 -17.60 26.72 -10.09
C MET A 39 -18.40 27.04 -8.84
N ALA A 40 -19.62 26.52 -8.75
CA ALA A 40 -20.35 26.53 -7.50
C ALA A 40 -19.71 25.53 -6.53
N PHE A 41 -19.47 25.93 -5.28
CA PHE A 41 -18.79 25.10 -4.28
C PHE A 41 -19.80 24.56 -3.28
N MET A 42 -19.83 23.25 -3.10
CA MET A 42 -20.64 22.55 -2.11
C MET A 42 -19.79 21.54 -1.35
N ALA A 43 -19.98 21.49 -0.03
CA ALA A 43 -19.28 20.56 0.84
C ALA A 43 -20.29 19.79 1.70
N ALA A 44 -20.04 18.50 1.93
CA ALA A 44 -20.84 17.67 2.80
C ALA A 44 -20.79 18.19 4.25
N MET A 45 -21.93 18.13 4.93
CA MET A 45 -22.03 18.36 6.37
C MET A 45 -21.73 17.07 7.14
N PRO A 46 -21.31 17.13 8.42
CA PRO A 46 -21.09 15.92 9.21
C PRO A 46 -22.32 15.00 9.23
N GLY A 47 -22.15 13.74 8.80
CA GLY A 47 -23.21 12.73 8.72
C GLY A 47 -24.17 12.90 7.54
N GLN A 48 -23.77 13.61 6.49
CA GLN A 48 -24.53 13.74 5.25
C GLN A 48 -24.05 12.71 4.23
N ASP A 49 -24.85 11.66 4.01
CA ASP A 49 -24.46 10.56 3.12
C ASP A 49 -24.63 10.87 1.61
N PHE A 50 -25.23 12.03 1.26
CA PHE A 50 -25.54 12.39 -0.13
C PHE A 50 -25.29 13.87 -0.43
N LEU A 51 -24.55 14.17 -1.49
CA LEU A 51 -24.26 15.53 -1.96
C LEU A 51 -24.55 15.65 -3.46
N GLY A 52 -25.47 16.55 -3.83
CA GLY A 52 -25.87 16.76 -5.22
C GLY A 52 -25.47 18.14 -5.75
N GLY A 53 -24.92 18.15 -6.96
CA GLY A 53 -24.61 19.29 -7.80
C GLY A 53 -25.83 19.99 -8.40
N SER A 54 -25.54 20.95 -9.26
CA SER A 54 -26.49 21.76 -10.01
C SER A 54 -26.51 21.32 -11.48
N TRP A 55 -26.84 22.22 -12.40
CA TRP A 55 -26.79 21.97 -13.86
C TRP A 55 -25.67 22.80 -14.51
N GLN A 56 -24.70 23.21 -13.68
CA GLN A 56 -23.58 24.05 -14.03
C GLN A 56 -22.32 23.40 -13.45
N ALA A 57 -21.14 23.88 -13.83
CA ALA A 57 -19.90 23.40 -13.24
C ALA A 57 -19.87 23.59 -11.72
N ASP A 58 -19.76 22.49 -10.99
CA ASP A 58 -19.74 22.39 -9.54
C ASP A 58 -18.39 21.84 -9.04
N TYR A 59 -18.03 22.22 -7.82
CA TYR A 59 -17.00 21.57 -7.01
C TYR A 59 -17.71 20.96 -5.80
N LEU A 60 -17.78 19.63 -5.78
CA LEU A 60 -18.38 18.84 -4.72
C LEU A 60 -17.26 18.26 -3.84
N GLN A 61 -17.31 18.57 -2.56
CA GLN A 61 -16.37 18.05 -1.56
C GLN A 61 -17.13 17.19 -0.55
N GLY A 62 -16.86 15.90 -0.49
CA GLY A 62 -17.37 15.07 0.60
C GLY A 62 -16.63 15.33 1.92
N GLY A 63 -16.98 14.53 2.90
CA GLY A 63 -16.64 14.67 4.30
C GLY A 63 -15.57 13.67 4.72
N SER A 64 -15.87 12.97 5.82
CA SER A 64 -15.02 11.92 6.38
C SER A 64 -15.77 10.58 6.49
N GLY A 65 -16.95 10.51 5.87
CA GLY A 65 -17.80 9.32 5.85
C GLY A 65 -17.87 8.78 4.43
N ASN A 66 -18.75 7.81 4.22
CA ASN A 66 -18.97 7.24 2.90
C ASN A 66 -20.17 7.96 2.29
N GLU A 67 -19.91 8.81 1.31
CA GLU A 67 -20.89 9.67 0.67
C GLU A 67 -21.18 9.27 -0.78
N THR A 68 -22.33 9.69 -1.29
CA THR A 68 -22.64 9.68 -2.72
C THR A 68 -22.64 11.11 -3.24
N LEU A 69 -21.74 11.42 -4.17
CA LEU A 69 -21.61 12.71 -4.84
C LEU A 69 -22.15 12.59 -6.27
N LEU A 70 -23.14 13.41 -6.62
CA LEU A 70 -23.72 13.49 -7.98
C LEU A 70 -23.49 14.87 -8.58
N GLY A 71 -22.71 15.02 -9.65
CA GLY A 71 -22.47 16.28 -10.38
C GLY A 71 -23.72 16.76 -11.13
N ASN A 72 -24.38 15.85 -11.84
CA ASN A 72 -25.52 16.06 -12.76
C ASN A 72 -25.11 16.58 -14.13
N ASP A 73 -25.36 17.85 -14.47
CA ASP A 73 -24.95 18.43 -15.76
C ASP A 73 -23.89 19.48 -15.45
N GLY A 74 -22.79 19.51 -16.19
CA GLY A 74 -21.71 20.45 -15.91
C GLY A 74 -20.35 19.84 -16.21
N ASN A 75 -19.30 20.64 -16.07
CA ASN A 75 -17.97 20.08 -15.97
C ASN A 75 -17.60 20.19 -14.50
N ASP A 76 -17.74 19.11 -13.76
CA ASP A 76 -17.73 19.09 -12.31
C ASP A 76 -16.38 18.62 -11.77
N VAL A 77 -16.12 18.94 -10.50
CA VAL A 77 -15.01 18.40 -9.73
C VAL A 77 -15.58 17.68 -8.52
N LEU A 78 -15.33 16.39 -8.43
CA LEU A 78 -15.74 15.55 -7.33
C LEU A 78 -14.51 15.12 -6.52
N ASP A 79 -14.45 15.59 -5.28
CA ASP A 79 -13.46 15.22 -4.28
C ASP A 79 -14.19 14.50 -3.15
N GLY A 80 -14.07 13.17 -3.10
CA GLY A 80 -14.79 12.31 -2.15
C GLY A 80 -14.59 12.72 -0.69
N GLY A 81 -13.40 13.26 -0.36
CA GLY A 81 -13.10 13.59 1.02
C GLY A 81 -12.22 12.49 1.59
N ALA A 82 -12.63 11.91 2.71
CA ALA A 82 -12.07 10.68 3.24
C ALA A 82 -13.22 9.70 3.45
N GLY A 83 -12.98 8.41 3.33
CA GLY A 83 -14.04 7.40 3.33
C GLY A 83 -14.14 6.78 1.94
N ASN A 84 -15.12 5.90 1.74
CA ASN A 84 -15.28 5.17 0.49
C ASN A 84 -16.49 5.72 -0.24
N ASP A 85 -16.26 6.64 -1.17
CA ASP A 85 -17.32 7.44 -1.79
C ASP A 85 -17.79 6.89 -3.14
N TRP A 86 -19.03 7.21 -3.49
CA TRP A 86 -19.61 6.97 -4.81
C TRP A 86 -19.67 8.29 -5.57
N LEU A 87 -18.88 8.41 -6.63
CA LEU A 87 -18.72 9.63 -7.41
C LEU A 87 -19.32 9.45 -8.80
N ASP A 88 -20.34 10.25 -9.14
CA ASP A 88 -20.98 10.28 -10.45
C ASP A 88 -20.99 11.72 -10.97
N GLY A 89 -20.15 12.02 -11.94
CA GLY A 89 -20.06 13.34 -12.57
C GLY A 89 -21.31 13.70 -13.36
N GLY A 90 -21.91 12.71 -14.03
CA GLY A 90 -23.05 12.93 -14.91
C GLY A 90 -22.60 13.49 -16.27
N TYR A 91 -23.40 14.36 -16.88
CA TYR A 91 -23.11 14.91 -18.20
C TYR A 91 -22.07 16.01 -18.17
N GLY A 92 -20.97 15.78 -18.88
CA GLY A 92 -19.95 16.76 -19.21
C GLY A 92 -18.55 16.20 -18.96
N SER A 93 -17.55 17.07 -18.89
CA SER A 93 -16.16 16.64 -18.69
C SER A 93 -15.74 16.87 -17.25
N ASP A 94 -15.74 15.79 -16.48
CA ASP A 94 -15.62 15.84 -15.03
C ASP A 94 -14.21 15.50 -14.52
N ILE A 95 -13.93 15.91 -13.29
CA ILE A 95 -12.67 15.69 -12.61
C ILE A 95 -12.91 14.95 -11.30
N TYR A 96 -12.21 13.84 -11.12
CA TYR A 96 -12.20 13.06 -9.89
C TYR A 96 -10.84 13.21 -9.20
N VAL A 97 -10.81 13.34 -7.88
CA VAL A 97 -9.58 13.67 -7.14
C VAL A 97 -9.05 12.47 -6.37
N LEU A 98 -7.85 11.99 -6.71
CA LEU A 98 -7.13 11.00 -5.91
C LEU A 98 -6.12 11.71 -5.00
N LYS A 99 -6.18 11.48 -3.69
CA LYS A 99 -5.29 12.11 -2.71
C LYS A 99 -4.98 11.17 -1.54
N ALA A 100 -3.92 11.47 -0.80
CA ALA A 100 -3.61 10.77 0.44
C ALA A 100 -4.70 11.04 1.50
N GLY A 101 -5.18 10.00 2.17
CA GLY A 101 -6.33 10.05 3.08
C GLY A 101 -7.66 10.32 2.35
N GLY A 102 -7.73 9.93 1.07
CA GLY A 102 -8.91 10.00 0.21
C GLY A 102 -9.88 8.83 0.43
N GLY A 103 -9.36 7.65 0.77
CA GLY A 103 -10.11 6.40 0.87
C GLY A 103 -10.32 5.70 -0.48
N SER A 104 -11.20 4.71 -0.51
CA SER A 104 -11.47 3.83 -1.66
C SER A 104 -12.72 4.29 -2.41
N ASP A 105 -12.52 5.20 -3.36
CA ASP A 105 -13.61 5.83 -4.10
C ASP A 105 -13.99 5.02 -5.34
N THR A 106 -15.29 4.99 -5.64
CA THR A 106 -15.85 4.38 -6.84
C THR A 106 -16.46 5.43 -7.74
N VAL A 107 -15.88 5.59 -8.93
CA VAL A 107 -16.43 6.42 -10.00
C VAL A 107 -17.40 5.59 -10.83
N ILE A 108 -18.66 6.04 -10.84
CA ILE A 108 -19.67 5.60 -11.77
C ILE A 108 -20.08 6.80 -12.60
N ASP A 109 -19.57 6.87 -13.82
CA ASP A 109 -19.90 7.94 -14.75
C ASP A 109 -20.47 7.32 -16.02
N PHE A 110 -21.77 7.53 -16.23
CA PHE A 110 -22.54 6.99 -17.36
C PHE A 110 -23.08 8.10 -18.25
N ALA A 111 -22.20 8.97 -18.75
CA ALA A 111 -22.58 9.99 -19.74
C ALA A 111 -21.81 9.84 -21.06
N GLY A 112 -22.17 10.65 -22.05
CA GLY A 112 -22.14 10.30 -23.48
C GLY A 112 -20.75 10.25 -24.13
N TYR A 113 -20.69 9.73 -25.36
CA TYR A 113 -19.49 9.56 -26.21
C TYR A 113 -18.62 10.83 -26.50
N GLN A 114 -18.83 11.96 -25.81
CA GLN A 114 -18.06 13.21 -25.98
C GLN A 114 -17.47 13.77 -24.68
N ASP A 115 -17.67 13.09 -23.56
CA ASP A 115 -17.17 13.51 -22.26
C ASP A 115 -15.66 13.19 -22.16
N ASN A 116 -14.91 14.10 -21.52
CA ASN A 116 -13.46 13.97 -21.33
C ASN A 116 -13.13 14.02 -19.85
N ASN A 117 -13.50 12.93 -19.18
CA ASN A 117 -13.36 12.75 -17.75
C ASN A 117 -11.92 12.43 -17.39
N ARG A 118 -11.47 12.94 -16.24
CA ARG A 118 -10.10 12.70 -15.79
C ARG A 118 -10.00 12.53 -14.29
N ILE A 119 -9.01 11.75 -13.89
CA ILE A 119 -8.54 11.71 -12.52
C ILE A 119 -7.39 12.72 -12.38
N VAL A 120 -7.44 13.57 -11.37
CA VAL A 120 -6.33 14.45 -10.98
C VAL A 120 -5.77 13.94 -9.68
N VAL A 121 -4.48 13.58 -9.71
CA VAL A 121 -3.76 13.11 -8.53
C VAL A 121 -3.20 14.30 -7.77
N ALA A 122 -3.37 14.29 -6.45
CA ALA A 122 -3.01 15.40 -5.57
C ALA A 122 -1.52 15.80 -5.66
N PRO A 123 -1.18 17.05 -5.27
CA PRO A 123 0.19 17.55 -5.28
C PRO A 123 1.16 16.66 -4.50
N GLY A 124 2.35 16.44 -5.06
CA GLY A 124 3.40 15.64 -4.41
C GLY A 124 3.31 14.13 -4.70
N ILE A 125 2.33 13.69 -5.49
CA ILE A 125 2.20 12.30 -5.94
C ILE A 125 2.52 12.23 -7.44
N GLY A 126 3.58 11.48 -7.78
CA GLY A 126 4.01 11.21 -9.15
C GLY A 126 3.51 9.86 -9.70
N PRO A 127 3.75 9.59 -11.00
CA PRO A 127 3.32 8.35 -11.65
C PRO A 127 3.95 7.08 -11.08
N ASP A 128 5.14 7.17 -10.48
CA ASP A 128 5.84 6.03 -9.85
C ASP A 128 5.31 5.72 -8.44
N GLN A 129 4.41 6.55 -7.90
CA GLN A 129 3.79 6.37 -6.59
C GLN A 129 2.38 5.78 -6.70
N VAL A 130 1.92 5.42 -7.89
CA VAL A 130 0.61 4.80 -8.07
C VAL A 130 0.73 3.50 -8.85
N ALA A 131 -0.22 2.59 -8.63
CA ALA A 131 -0.43 1.41 -9.44
C ALA A 131 -1.78 1.48 -10.15
N LEU A 132 -1.81 0.97 -11.39
CA LEU A 132 -3.04 0.76 -12.14
C LEU A 132 -3.19 -0.74 -12.38
N PHE A 133 -4.29 -1.33 -11.94
CA PHE A 133 -4.56 -2.76 -12.17
C PHE A 133 -6.04 -3.02 -12.47
N TRP A 134 -6.32 -4.19 -13.03
CA TRP A 134 -7.67 -4.62 -13.34
C TRP A 134 -8.26 -5.37 -12.16
N ASN A 135 -9.48 -5.02 -11.76
CA ASN A 135 -10.25 -5.77 -10.78
C ASN A 135 -11.49 -6.37 -11.46
N GLU A 136 -11.62 -7.70 -11.38
CA GLU A 136 -12.84 -8.40 -11.76
C GLU A 136 -13.86 -8.15 -10.66
N GLY A 137 -14.78 -7.20 -10.90
CA GLY A 137 -15.71 -6.71 -9.91
C GLY A 137 -16.65 -7.80 -9.37
N GLY A 138 -17.54 -7.41 -8.46
CA GLY A 138 -18.45 -8.34 -7.81
C GLY A 138 -19.31 -7.64 -6.76
N PRO A 139 -20.20 -8.39 -6.09
CA PRO A 139 -20.90 -7.86 -4.93
C PRO A 139 -19.89 -7.55 -3.82
N ASP A 140 -19.86 -6.30 -3.39
CA ASP A 140 -19.26 -5.87 -2.14
C ASP A 140 -19.84 -6.73 -0.99
N PRO A 141 -19.01 -7.46 -0.23
CA PRO A 141 -19.48 -8.39 0.81
C PRO A 141 -20.20 -7.73 1.99
N LEU A 142 -19.95 -6.45 2.24
CA LEU A 142 -20.51 -5.68 3.36
C LEU A 142 -21.75 -4.90 2.98
N THR A 143 -21.71 -4.23 1.83
CA THR A 143 -22.83 -3.38 1.37
C THR A 143 -23.81 -4.17 0.49
N GLY A 144 -23.37 -5.30 -0.08
CA GLY A 144 -24.12 -6.04 -1.09
C GLY A 144 -24.19 -5.32 -2.44
N GLN A 145 -23.52 -4.17 -2.58
CA GLN A 145 -23.53 -3.35 -3.78
C GLN A 145 -22.63 -3.98 -4.84
N TYR A 146 -23.11 -4.04 -6.08
CA TYR A 146 -22.32 -4.62 -7.15
C TYR A 146 -21.29 -3.60 -7.65
N VAL A 147 -20.01 -3.87 -7.42
CA VAL A 147 -18.90 -3.11 -8.00
C VAL A 147 -18.63 -3.70 -9.38
N PRO A 148 -18.75 -2.92 -10.47
CA PRO A 148 -18.45 -3.39 -11.81
C PRO A 148 -16.96 -3.70 -11.97
N SER A 149 -16.61 -4.64 -12.86
CA SER A 149 -15.22 -4.83 -13.25
C SER A 149 -14.66 -3.55 -13.87
N GLY A 150 -13.43 -3.22 -13.53
CA GLY A 150 -12.83 -1.95 -13.94
C GLY A 150 -11.36 -1.85 -13.57
N PHE A 151 -10.81 -0.67 -13.82
CA PHE A 151 -9.49 -0.30 -13.37
C PHE A 151 -9.54 0.23 -11.94
N VAL A 152 -8.47 -0.04 -11.20
CA VAL A 152 -8.19 0.52 -9.89
C VAL A 152 -6.89 1.29 -9.99
N LEU A 153 -6.95 2.60 -9.77
CA LEU A 153 -5.78 3.47 -9.64
C LEU A 153 -5.51 3.67 -8.15
N ARG A 154 -4.51 2.99 -7.62
CA ARG A 154 -4.16 2.99 -6.19
C ARG A 154 -2.90 3.80 -5.93
N LEU A 155 -2.91 4.60 -4.87
CA LEU A 155 -1.73 5.24 -4.32
C LEU A 155 -0.91 4.21 -3.53
N LEU A 156 0.30 3.93 -3.98
CA LEU A 156 1.19 2.95 -3.37
C LEU A 156 1.58 3.37 -1.95
N GLY A 157 1.50 2.42 -1.01
CA GLY A 157 1.72 2.67 0.41
C GLY A 157 0.52 3.29 1.14
N SER A 158 -0.69 3.15 0.58
CA SER A 158 -1.96 3.54 1.19
C SER A 158 -3.12 2.72 0.61
N ASN A 159 -4.31 2.84 1.20
CA ASN A 159 -5.55 2.31 0.62
C ASN A 159 -6.29 3.31 -0.27
N ASP A 160 -5.70 4.49 -0.49
CA ASP A 160 -6.34 5.53 -1.28
C ASP A 160 -6.37 5.11 -2.75
N GLU A 161 -7.55 5.04 -3.33
CA GLU A 161 -7.72 4.59 -4.71
C GLU A 161 -8.97 5.18 -5.36
N ILE A 162 -8.95 5.19 -6.69
CA ILE A 162 -10.15 5.40 -7.50
C ILE A 162 -10.39 4.16 -8.35
N ARG A 163 -11.60 3.61 -8.23
CA ARG A 163 -12.13 2.53 -9.05
C ARG A 163 -12.98 3.12 -10.17
N PHE A 164 -12.74 2.71 -11.41
CA PHE A 164 -13.46 3.26 -12.56
C PHE A 164 -13.57 2.27 -13.72
N GLN A 165 -14.60 2.44 -14.53
CA GLN A 165 -14.80 1.61 -15.73
C GLN A 165 -13.89 2.06 -16.90
N PRO A 166 -13.55 1.17 -17.85
CA PRO A 166 -12.64 1.47 -18.95
C PRO A 166 -13.04 2.67 -19.82
N ASP A 167 -14.34 2.94 -19.88
CA ASP A 167 -14.99 4.00 -20.65
C ASP A 167 -15.36 5.22 -19.81
N GLY A 168 -15.20 5.17 -18.49
CA GLY A 168 -15.56 6.27 -17.59
C GLY A 168 -14.50 7.35 -17.44
N ILE A 169 -13.21 7.04 -17.66
CA ILE A 169 -12.08 7.97 -17.50
C ILE A 169 -11.20 7.99 -18.75
N ASN A 170 -10.89 9.19 -19.24
CA ASN A 170 -10.07 9.42 -20.43
C ASN A 170 -8.59 9.65 -20.10
N GLU A 171 -8.30 10.21 -18.92
CA GLU A 171 -6.94 10.64 -18.54
C GLU A 171 -6.72 10.57 -17.02
N VAL A 172 -5.51 10.23 -16.60
CA VAL A 172 -4.98 10.48 -15.24
C VAL A 172 -3.89 11.53 -15.34
N LEU A 173 -4.01 12.62 -14.59
CA LEU A 173 -3.04 13.72 -14.52
C LEU A 173 -2.28 13.70 -13.19
N PHE A 174 -0.95 13.64 -13.26
CA PHE A 174 -0.07 13.61 -12.09
C PHE A 174 0.46 14.98 -11.69
N SER A 175 1.00 15.08 -10.47
CA SER A 175 1.52 16.34 -9.93
C SER A 175 2.75 16.88 -10.68
N ASP A 176 3.51 16.02 -11.37
CA ASP A 176 4.63 16.41 -12.23
C ASP A 176 4.19 16.89 -13.62
N GLY A 177 2.89 16.85 -13.90
CA GLY A 177 2.29 17.22 -15.19
C GLY A 177 2.32 16.10 -16.24
N SER A 178 2.83 14.92 -15.91
CA SER A 178 2.70 13.74 -16.76
C SER A 178 1.25 13.24 -16.76
N THR A 179 0.87 12.54 -17.84
CA THR A 179 -0.49 12.04 -18.04
C THR A 179 -0.47 10.59 -18.48
N TRP A 180 -1.42 9.81 -18.01
CA TRP A 180 -1.76 8.51 -18.59
C TRP A 180 -3.09 8.62 -19.31
N SER A 181 -3.13 8.28 -20.59
CA SER A 181 -4.36 8.25 -21.38
C SER A 181 -5.08 6.91 -21.26
N ALA A 182 -6.39 6.90 -21.53
CA ALA A 182 -7.20 5.67 -21.53
C ALA A 182 -6.67 4.58 -22.48
N ALA A 183 -5.99 4.98 -23.57
CA ALA A 183 -5.37 4.05 -24.50
C ALA A 183 -4.14 3.32 -23.93
N GLU A 184 -3.56 3.82 -22.84
CA GLU A 184 -2.42 3.22 -22.12
C GLU A 184 -2.85 2.36 -20.92
N PHE A 185 -4.06 2.55 -20.40
CA PHE A 185 -4.52 1.84 -19.18
C PHE A 185 -4.41 0.32 -19.29
N PRO A 186 -4.84 -0.34 -20.39
CA PRO A 186 -4.71 -1.79 -20.50
C PRO A 186 -3.26 -2.26 -20.49
N GLN A 187 -2.34 -1.54 -21.14
CA GLN A 187 -0.92 -1.91 -21.19
C GLN A 187 -0.23 -1.64 -19.86
N ARG A 188 -0.60 -0.57 -19.15
CA ARG A 188 -0.07 -0.27 -17.81
C ARG A 188 -0.56 -1.28 -16.78
N SER A 189 -1.85 -1.58 -16.79
CA SER A 189 -2.42 -2.65 -15.97
C SER A 189 -1.78 -4.00 -16.27
N LYS A 190 -1.64 -4.33 -17.55
CA LYS A 190 -0.96 -5.55 -17.98
C LYS A 190 0.51 -5.55 -17.58
N ALA A 191 1.26 -4.46 -17.72
CA ALA A 191 2.66 -4.38 -17.35
C ALA A 191 2.85 -4.51 -15.84
N PHE A 192 1.96 -3.92 -15.03
CA PHE A 192 1.94 -4.13 -13.59
C PHE A 192 1.68 -5.62 -13.26
N MET A 193 0.70 -6.24 -13.91
CA MET A 193 0.41 -7.68 -13.75
C MET A 193 1.51 -8.61 -14.31
N GLU A 194 2.22 -8.22 -15.37
CA GLU A 194 3.27 -9.02 -16.04
C GLU A 194 4.66 -8.84 -15.43
N ALA A 195 4.94 -7.69 -14.80
CA ALA A 195 6.11 -7.49 -13.94
C ALA A 195 6.06 -8.40 -12.69
N MET A 196 4.90 -9.02 -12.46
CA MET A 196 4.60 -9.94 -11.38
C MET A 196 4.10 -11.30 -11.94
N PRO A 197 4.88 -12.00 -12.77
CA PRO A 197 4.38 -13.17 -13.50
C PRO A 197 4.14 -14.36 -12.56
N GLY A 198 2.89 -14.81 -12.47
CA GLY A 198 2.47 -15.93 -11.63
C GLY A 198 1.76 -15.55 -10.33
N GLN A 199 1.66 -14.25 -10.01
CA GLN A 199 0.96 -13.78 -8.83
C GLN A 199 -0.57 -13.80 -9.06
N MET A 200 -1.33 -14.44 -8.15
CA MET A 200 -2.76 -14.16 -8.01
C MET A 200 -2.93 -12.99 -7.05
N PHE A 201 -3.62 -11.93 -7.50
CA PHE A 201 -4.06 -10.86 -6.60
C PHE A 201 -5.21 -11.39 -5.74
N VAL A 202 -5.01 -11.43 -4.43
CA VAL A 202 -6.06 -11.78 -3.46
C VAL A 202 -6.40 -10.51 -2.69
N GLY A 203 -7.47 -9.83 -3.10
CA GLY A 203 -7.99 -8.66 -2.42
C GLY A 203 -9.11 -9.03 -1.44
N GLY A 204 -9.07 -8.49 -0.23
CA GLY A 204 -10.14 -8.52 0.75
C GLY A 204 -11.28 -7.55 0.43
N SER A 205 -12.18 -7.42 1.39
CA SER A 205 -13.33 -6.52 1.43
C SER A 205 -12.99 -5.27 2.25
N TRP A 206 -13.98 -4.50 2.69
CA TRP A 206 -13.77 -3.38 3.62
C TRP A 206 -14.09 -3.74 5.08
N GLY A 207 -14.08 -5.03 5.43
CA GLY A 207 -14.27 -5.52 6.79
C GLY A 207 -13.33 -6.68 7.07
N ALA A 208 -13.31 -7.16 8.33
CA ALA A 208 -12.35 -8.18 8.75
C ALA A 208 -12.38 -9.47 7.89
N ASP A 209 -11.27 -9.73 7.22
CA ASP A 209 -11.08 -10.82 6.27
C ASP A 209 -10.07 -11.87 6.75
N TYR A 210 -10.18 -13.09 6.22
CA TYR A 210 -9.13 -14.11 6.29
C TYR A 210 -8.65 -14.39 4.88
N LEU A 211 -7.50 -13.83 4.54
CA LEU A 211 -6.88 -13.92 3.23
C LEU A 211 -5.74 -14.93 3.29
N LYS A 212 -5.83 -15.93 2.42
CA LYS A 212 -4.82 -16.98 2.32
C LYS A 212 -4.39 -17.15 0.88
N GLY A 213 -3.12 -16.89 0.59
CA GLY A 213 -2.52 -17.16 -0.70
C GLY A 213 -2.35 -18.67 -0.94
N ALA A 214 -1.94 -19.00 -2.15
CA ALA A 214 -1.88 -20.37 -2.62
C ALA A 214 -0.45 -20.90 -2.46
N GLY A 215 0.12 -21.40 -3.54
CA GLY A 215 1.55 -21.62 -3.62
C GLY A 215 2.07 -20.90 -4.85
N GLY A 216 3.22 -20.26 -4.73
CA GLY A 216 3.68 -19.23 -5.66
C GLY A 216 4.03 -17.97 -4.89
N ASN A 217 4.50 -16.95 -5.61
CA ASN A 217 4.69 -15.63 -5.03
C ASN A 217 3.41 -14.87 -5.31
N GLU A 218 2.77 -14.28 -4.33
CA GLU A 218 1.50 -13.58 -4.44
C GLU A 218 1.59 -12.15 -3.87
N THR A 219 0.62 -11.31 -4.25
CA THR A 219 0.35 -10.04 -3.57
C THR A 219 -1.05 -10.13 -2.97
N ILE A 220 -1.13 -10.02 -1.64
CA ILE A 220 -2.37 -10.12 -0.86
C ILE A 220 -2.63 -8.77 -0.23
N VAL A 221 -3.85 -8.24 -0.43
CA VAL A 221 -4.24 -6.94 0.12
C VAL A 221 -5.55 -7.06 0.90
N GLY A 222 -5.53 -6.71 2.19
CA GLY A 222 -6.70 -6.69 3.10
C GLY A 222 -7.74 -5.64 2.73
N ASN A 223 -7.30 -4.40 2.48
CA ASN A 223 -8.09 -3.17 2.39
C ASN A 223 -8.56 -2.69 3.77
N ASP A 224 -9.84 -2.42 4.02
CA ASP A 224 -10.27 -1.98 5.36
C ASP A 224 -10.69 -3.20 6.19
N GLY A 225 -10.44 -3.20 7.49
CA GLY A 225 -10.82 -4.32 8.34
C GLY A 225 -9.73 -4.67 9.36
N ASN A 226 -10.02 -5.65 10.20
CA ASN A 226 -8.96 -6.27 11.00
C ASN A 226 -8.69 -7.63 10.38
N ASP A 227 -7.72 -7.67 9.46
CA ASP A 227 -7.55 -8.78 8.55
C ASP A 227 -6.54 -9.79 9.07
N VAL A 228 -6.63 -11.01 8.54
CA VAL A 228 -5.66 -12.07 8.78
C VAL A 228 -5.08 -12.49 7.44
N LEU A 229 -3.80 -12.21 7.22
CA LEU A 229 -3.08 -12.48 5.99
C LEU A 229 -2.10 -13.64 6.20
N ASP A 230 -2.34 -14.74 5.49
CA ASP A 230 -1.44 -15.91 5.38
C ASP A 230 -0.95 -16.00 3.93
N GLY A 231 0.33 -15.67 3.68
CA GLY A 231 0.93 -15.65 2.35
C GLY A 231 0.71 -16.94 1.57
N GLY A 232 0.73 -18.08 2.25
CA GLY A 232 0.62 -19.36 1.55
C GLY A 232 1.98 -20.03 1.53
N ALA A 233 2.51 -20.34 0.36
CA ALA A 233 3.84 -20.89 0.22
C ALA A 233 4.55 -20.22 -0.95
N GLY A 234 5.67 -19.56 -0.70
CA GLY A 234 6.41 -18.81 -1.71
C GLY A 234 6.87 -17.49 -1.11
N ASN A 235 7.12 -16.48 -1.93
CA ASN A 235 7.58 -15.19 -1.42
C ASN A 235 6.53 -14.14 -1.70
N ASP A 236 5.70 -13.86 -0.71
CA ASP A 236 4.48 -13.10 -0.84
C ASP A 236 4.64 -11.65 -0.36
N TRP A 237 3.83 -10.76 -0.92
CA TRP A 237 3.70 -9.36 -0.53
C TRP A 237 2.36 -9.19 0.18
N LEU A 238 2.40 -8.83 1.46
CA LEU A 238 1.22 -8.79 2.33
C LEU A 238 0.95 -7.35 2.76
N ASP A 239 -0.14 -6.77 2.28
CA ASP A 239 -0.61 -5.43 2.62
C ASP A 239 -1.90 -5.56 3.43
N GLY A 240 -1.89 -5.17 4.70
CA GLY A 240 -3.06 -5.29 5.59
C GLY A 240 -4.12 -4.26 5.24
N GLY A 241 -3.68 -3.05 4.93
CA GLY A 241 -4.55 -1.92 4.72
C GLY A 241 -4.93 -1.23 6.03
N TYR A 242 -6.19 -0.79 6.17
CA TYR A 242 -6.67 -0.01 7.31
C TYR A 242 -7.25 -0.91 8.38
N GLY A 243 -6.69 -0.82 9.59
CA GLY A 243 -7.20 -1.47 10.78
C GLY A 243 -6.10 -2.22 11.50
N SER A 244 -6.46 -3.19 12.35
CA SER A 244 -5.49 -3.96 13.13
C SER A 244 -5.31 -5.35 12.56
N ASP A 245 -4.28 -5.51 11.75
CA ASP A 245 -4.08 -6.69 10.91
C ASP A 245 -3.18 -7.74 11.56
N THR A 246 -3.33 -8.98 11.11
CA THR A 246 -2.61 -10.15 11.60
C THR A 246 -1.92 -10.89 10.46
N TYR A 247 -0.59 -10.92 10.49
CA TYR A 247 0.23 -11.66 9.53
C TYR A 247 0.66 -13.00 10.09
N VAL A 248 0.69 -14.05 9.26
CA VAL A 248 1.01 -15.41 9.72
C VAL A 248 2.41 -15.83 9.30
N LEU A 249 3.28 -16.11 10.28
CA LEU A 249 4.56 -16.79 10.03
C LEU A 249 4.38 -18.30 10.22
N LYS A 250 4.75 -19.12 9.23
CA LYS A 250 4.65 -20.58 9.33
C LYS A 250 5.75 -21.31 8.56
N ALA A 251 5.99 -22.56 8.93
CA ALA A 251 6.90 -23.43 8.18
C ALA A 251 6.35 -23.73 6.77
N GLY A 252 7.20 -23.64 5.77
CA GLY A 252 6.85 -23.72 4.36
C GLY A 252 6.07 -22.51 3.83
N GLY A 253 6.12 -21.38 4.55
CA GLY A 253 5.55 -20.10 4.13
C GLY A 253 6.39 -19.43 3.05
N GLY A 254 7.72 -19.59 3.12
CA GLY A 254 8.70 -18.88 2.30
C GLY A 254 9.02 -17.48 2.84
N SER A 255 9.57 -16.61 1.99
CA SER A 255 10.12 -15.32 2.40
C SER A 255 9.17 -14.18 2.05
N ASP A 256 8.29 -13.86 2.98
CA ASP A 256 7.21 -12.89 2.80
C ASP A 256 7.62 -11.49 3.23
N THR A 257 7.01 -10.47 2.63
CA THR A 257 7.21 -9.06 2.92
C THR A 257 5.90 -8.40 3.28
N VAL A 258 5.82 -7.84 4.48
CA VAL A 258 4.70 -7.03 4.94
C VAL A 258 4.91 -5.58 4.52
N LEU A 259 3.96 -5.07 3.74
CA LEU A 259 3.83 -3.67 3.36
C LEU A 259 2.70 -3.02 4.13
N ASP A 260 2.88 -2.88 5.43
CA ASP A 260 1.88 -2.26 6.30
C ASP A 260 2.56 -1.18 7.14
N PHE A 261 1.87 -0.06 7.28
CA PHE A 261 2.34 1.13 7.97
C PHE A 261 1.37 1.40 9.11
N ALA A 262 1.79 1.28 10.36
CA ALA A 262 0.90 1.61 11.46
C ALA A 262 0.57 3.10 11.43
N ASN A 263 -0.69 3.43 11.20
CA ASN A 263 -1.22 4.71 11.62
C ASN A 263 -1.38 4.67 13.15
N TYR A 264 -1.46 5.82 13.82
CA TYR A 264 -1.55 5.89 15.29
C TYR A 264 -2.75 5.15 15.93
N GLN A 265 -3.65 4.55 15.15
CA GLN A 265 -4.81 3.77 15.62
C GLN A 265 -4.73 2.27 15.30
N ASP A 266 -3.73 1.85 14.52
CA ASP A 266 -3.61 0.48 14.02
C ASP A 266 -2.71 -0.33 14.97
N SER A 267 -3.12 -1.58 15.25
CA SER A 267 -2.41 -2.49 16.15
C SER A 267 -2.13 -3.81 15.43
N ASN A 268 -1.20 -3.74 14.49
CA ASN A 268 -0.81 -4.85 13.64
C ASN A 268 0.04 -5.85 14.41
N ARG A 269 -0.12 -7.13 14.09
CA ARG A 269 0.62 -8.21 14.76
C ARG A 269 1.04 -9.31 13.82
N ILE A 270 2.10 -10.00 14.20
CA ILE A 270 2.47 -11.28 13.62
C ILE A 270 2.00 -12.40 14.56
N VAL A 271 1.34 -13.41 14.02
CA VAL A 271 1.04 -14.66 14.73
C VAL A 271 1.93 -15.76 14.15
N VAL A 272 2.75 -16.36 15.02
CA VAL A 272 3.58 -17.49 14.63
C VAL A 272 2.76 -18.78 14.77
N ALA A 273 2.83 -19.63 13.74
CA ALA A 273 2.02 -20.83 13.65
C ALA A 273 2.19 -21.79 14.84
N PRO A 274 1.17 -22.64 15.13
CA PRO A 274 1.22 -23.56 16.26
C PRO A 274 2.45 -24.46 16.27
N GLY A 275 3.05 -24.63 17.45
CA GLY A 275 4.22 -25.50 17.64
C GLY A 275 5.56 -24.82 17.36
N ILE A 276 5.56 -23.51 17.10
CA ILE A 276 6.75 -22.69 16.96
C ILE A 276 6.84 -21.74 18.17
N GLY A 277 7.89 -21.89 18.97
CA GLY A 277 8.22 -21.04 20.12
C GLY A 277 9.20 -19.91 19.78
N PRO A 278 9.42 -18.96 20.72
CA PRO A 278 10.37 -17.86 20.54
C PRO A 278 11.84 -18.32 20.43
N ASP A 279 12.17 -19.53 20.88
CA ASP A 279 13.48 -20.18 20.75
C ASP A 279 13.72 -20.78 19.35
N GLN A 280 12.71 -20.79 18.49
CA GLN A 280 12.77 -21.35 17.14
C GLN A 280 12.79 -20.26 16.06
N VAL A 281 12.91 -18.99 16.46
CA VAL A 281 12.95 -17.85 15.55
C VAL A 281 14.14 -16.96 15.84
N ALA A 282 14.63 -16.27 14.82
CA ALA A 282 15.54 -15.15 14.98
C ALA A 282 14.90 -13.88 14.44
N LEU A 283 15.15 -12.77 15.15
CA LEU A 283 14.82 -11.44 14.68
C LEU A 283 16.13 -10.73 14.33
N PHE A 284 16.23 -10.11 13.16
CA PHE A 284 17.39 -9.32 12.79
C PHE A 284 17.00 -8.13 11.93
N TRP A 285 17.89 -7.14 11.87
CA TRP A 285 17.71 -5.95 11.04
C TRP A 285 18.25 -6.20 9.63
N SER A 286 17.47 -5.78 8.62
CA SER A 286 17.88 -5.73 7.23
C SER A 286 17.88 -4.27 6.76
N GLU A 287 18.99 -3.84 6.13
CA GLU A 287 19.11 -2.50 5.52
C GLU A 287 18.24 -2.32 4.26
N GLY A 288 17.46 -3.35 3.89
CA GLY A 288 16.65 -3.34 2.67
C GLY A 288 17.50 -3.53 1.41
N GLY A 289 16.86 -3.37 0.25
CA GLY A 289 17.49 -3.56 -1.05
C GLY A 289 16.53 -4.10 -2.09
N PRO A 290 16.98 -4.23 -3.35
CA PRO A 290 16.18 -4.86 -4.39
C PRO A 290 15.96 -6.33 -4.08
N ASP A 291 14.71 -6.77 -4.08
CA ASP A 291 14.33 -8.17 -3.99
C ASP A 291 14.92 -8.94 -5.19
N PRO A 292 15.63 -10.06 -4.95
CA PRO A 292 16.35 -10.76 -6.01
C PRO A 292 15.44 -11.49 -7.01
N LEU A 293 14.13 -11.62 -6.73
CA LEU A 293 13.16 -12.28 -7.61
C LEU A 293 12.28 -11.29 -8.37
N THR A 294 11.98 -10.13 -7.77
CA THR A 294 11.02 -9.14 -8.30
C THR A 294 11.69 -7.83 -8.72
N GLU A 295 12.98 -7.62 -8.38
CA GLU A 295 13.71 -6.35 -8.53
C GLU A 295 13.09 -5.14 -7.81
N GLN A 296 12.00 -5.36 -7.06
CA GLN A 296 11.31 -4.33 -6.30
C GLN A 296 12.10 -3.96 -5.04
N TYR A 297 12.14 -2.67 -4.69
CA TYR A 297 12.89 -2.22 -3.53
C TYR A 297 12.16 -2.57 -2.23
N ILE A 298 12.76 -3.44 -1.41
CA ILE A 298 12.32 -3.73 -0.05
C ILE A 298 12.93 -2.67 0.88
N PRO A 299 12.11 -1.91 1.63
CA PRO A 299 12.60 -0.97 2.62
C PRO A 299 13.42 -1.65 3.71
N SER A 300 14.30 -0.89 4.38
CA SER A 300 14.96 -1.35 5.60
C SER A 300 13.93 -1.68 6.68
N GLY A 301 14.15 -2.76 7.44
CA GLY A 301 13.21 -3.23 8.44
C GLY A 301 13.72 -4.44 9.22
N PHE A 302 12.83 -5.05 9.99
CA PHE A 302 13.09 -6.30 10.68
C PHE A 302 12.76 -7.50 9.80
N VAL A 303 13.47 -8.60 10.06
CA VAL A 303 13.20 -9.92 9.49
C VAL A 303 13.02 -10.88 10.65
N LEU A 304 11.84 -11.49 10.74
CA LEU A 304 11.53 -12.57 11.67
C LEU A 304 11.60 -13.90 10.92
N ARG A 305 12.67 -14.66 11.14
CA ARG A 305 12.96 -15.91 10.42
C ARG A 305 12.75 -17.12 11.31
N LEU A 306 12.16 -18.18 10.75
CA LEU A 306 12.12 -19.50 11.37
C LEU A 306 13.47 -20.20 11.22
N LEU A 307 14.09 -20.55 12.35
CA LEU A 307 15.40 -21.20 12.37
C LEU A 307 15.39 -22.56 11.68
N GLY A 308 16.44 -22.85 10.92
CA GLY A 308 16.56 -24.07 10.12
C GLY A 308 15.75 -24.05 8.82
N SER A 309 15.24 -22.89 8.40
CA SER A 309 14.52 -22.68 7.15
C SER A 309 14.83 -21.31 6.54
N ASN A 310 14.31 -21.06 5.34
CA ASN A 310 14.27 -19.72 4.75
C ASN A 310 12.88 -19.07 4.90
N ASP A 311 12.02 -19.64 5.75
CA ASP A 311 10.70 -19.08 6.00
C ASP A 311 10.84 -17.84 6.90
N GLU A 312 10.39 -16.69 6.44
CA GLU A 312 10.56 -15.41 7.14
C GLU A 312 9.45 -14.42 6.81
N LEU A 313 9.21 -13.49 7.73
CA LEU A 313 8.43 -12.28 7.48
C LEU A 313 9.33 -11.06 7.63
N ARG A 314 9.36 -10.23 6.59
CA ARG A 314 10.04 -8.94 6.55
C ARG A 314 9.03 -7.84 6.83
N PHE A 315 9.32 -6.90 7.72
CA PHE A 315 8.39 -5.83 8.08
C PHE A 315 9.12 -4.58 8.56
N GLN A 316 8.49 -3.43 8.43
CA GLN A 316 9.09 -2.15 8.80
C GLN A 316 8.96 -1.89 10.31
N LEU A 317 9.80 -0.98 10.83
CA LEU A 317 9.86 -0.66 12.27
C LEU A 317 8.50 -0.23 12.84
N ASP A 318 7.73 0.52 12.05
CA ASP A 318 6.43 1.04 12.43
C ASP A 318 5.28 0.20 11.87
N GLY A 319 5.53 -0.93 11.22
CA GLY A 319 4.48 -1.74 10.59
C GLY A 319 3.83 -2.77 11.51
N ILE A 320 4.53 -3.22 12.56
CA ILE A 320 4.10 -4.33 13.44
C ILE A 320 4.28 -3.94 14.91
N ASN A 321 3.22 -4.09 15.71
CA ASN A 321 3.20 -3.76 17.12
C ASN A 321 3.61 -4.94 18.01
N GLU A 322 3.26 -6.17 17.63
CA GLU A 322 3.61 -7.36 18.41
C GLU A 322 3.79 -8.64 17.58
N VAL A 323 4.54 -9.60 18.13
CA VAL A 323 4.67 -10.97 17.64
C VAL A 323 4.15 -11.92 18.73
N LEU A 324 3.13 -12.70 18.41
CA LEU A 324 2.52 -13.70 19.29
C LEU A 324 2.99 -15.12 18.92
N PHE A 325 3.61 -15.80 19.87
CA PHE A 325 4.10 -17.18 19.73
C PHE A 325 3.10 -18.22 20.20
N SER A 326 3.31 -19.47 19.78
CA SER A 326 2.39 -20.57 20.08
C SER A 326 2.32 -20.97 21.57
N ASP A 327 3.33 -20.63 22.36
CA ASP A 327 3.38 -20.82 23.81
C ASP A 327 2.70 -19.68 24.61
N GLY A 328 2.20 -18.65 23.90
CA GLY A 328 1.61 -17.45 24.48
C GLY A 328 2.61 -16.35 24.82
N THR A 329 3.90 -16.54 24.53
CA THR A 329 4.90 -15.47 24.62
C THR A 329 4.56 -14.36 23.61
N VAL A 330 4.76 -13.10 24.01
CA VAL A 330 4.56 -11.93 23.17
C VAL A 330 5.83 -11.08 23.16
N TRP A 331 6.33 -10.75 21.98
CA TRP A 331 7.33 -9.71 21.78
C TRP A 331 6.64 -8.45 21.27
N ASN A 332 6.82 -7.32 21.95
CA ASN A 332 6.27 -6.05 21.48
C ASN A 332 7.32 -5.21 20.75
N SER A 333 6.87 -4.22 19.97
CA SER A 333 7.74 -3.37 19.14
C SER A 333 8.83 -2.65 19.92
N ALA A 334 8.59 -2.31 21.19
CA ALA A 334 9.61 -1.69 22.05
C ALA A 334 10.74 -2.64 22.48
N GLN A 335 10.57 -3.96 22.24
CA GLN A 335 11.57 -5.00 22.48
C GLN A 335 12.34 -5.40 21.21
N PHE A 336 11.84 -5.10 20.01
CA PHE A 336 12.46 -5.53 18.76
C PHE A 336 13.92 -5.07 18.63
N PRO A 337 14.31 -3.83 18.96
CA PRO A 337 15.71 -3.42 18.88
C PRO A 337 16.66 -4.18 19.82
N GLN A 338 16.15 -4.69 20.96
CA GLN A 338 16.95 -5.45 21.93
C GLN A 338 16.97 -6.96 21.61
N LEU A 339 15.93 -7.46 20.94
CA LEU A 339 15.84 -8.84 20.47
C LEU A 339 16.54 -9.05 19.12
N SER A 340 16.72 -7.97 18.34
CA SER A 340 17.36 -8.02 17.04
C SER A 340 18.83 -8.41 17.17
N MET A 341 19.20 -9.47 16.46
CA MET A 341 20.56 -9.96 16.31
C MET A 341 21.25 -9.29 15.12
N ALA A 342 22.57 -9.20 15.13
CA ALA A 342 23.30 -8.80 13.94
C ALA A 342 23.38 -9.99 12.96
N PHE A 343 22.88 -9.81 11.75
CA PHE A 343 22.92 -10.86 10.72
C PHE A 343 24.25 -10.83 9.96
N MET A 344 24.99 -11.95 9.96
CA MET A 344 26.25 -12.09 9.24
C MET A 344 26.27 -13.38 8.41
N PRO A 345 25.95 -13.31 7.11
CA PRO A 345 26.10 -14.45 6.21
C PRO A 345 27.56 -14.61 5.77
N ALA A 346 28.01 -15.85 5.67
CA ALA A 346 29.26 -16.20 5.02
C ALA A 346 29.18 -15.86 3.52
N MET A 347 30.30 -15.42 2.97
CA MET A 347 30.45 -15.27 1.53
C MET A 347 30.60 -16.64 0.86
N PRO A 348 30.21 -16.80 -0.42
CA PRO A 348 30.45 -18.05 -1.15
C PRO A 348 31.92 -18.48 -1.11
N GLY A 349 32.19 -19.68 -0.56
CA GLY A 349 33.55 -20.21 -0.39
C GLY A 349 34.33 -19.66 0.80
N GLN A 350 33.67 -19.00 1.75
CA GLN A 350 34.28 -18.57 3.01
C GLN A 350 34.28 -19.72 4.02
N ASP A 351 35.47 -20.26 4.33
CA ASP A 351 35.61 -21.41 5.24
C ASP A 351 35.50 -21.03 6.74
N PHE A 352 35.57 -19.75 7.10
CA PHE A 352 35.51 -19.27 8.49
C PHE A 352 34.63 -18.04 8.63
N LEU A 353 33.67 -18.07 9.54
CA LEU A 353 32.77 -16.98 9.89
C LEU A 353 32.84 -16.72 11.40
N GLY A 354 33.12 -15.49 11.80
CA GLY A 354 33.20 -15.10 13.21
C GLY A 354 32.20 -14.00 13.52
N GLY A 355 31.49 -14.14 14.64
CA GLY A 355 30.57 -13.15 15.19
C GLY A 355 31.28 -11.98 15.88
N SER A 356 30.46 -11.10 16.41
CA SER A 356 30.80 -9.96 17.24
C SER A 356 30.93 -10.36 18.71
N TRP A 357 30.63 -9.43 19.62
CA TRP A 357 30.54 -9.69 21.07
C TRP A 357 29.11 -9.42 21.58
N GLN A 358 28.15 -9.39 20.66
CA GLN A 358 26.71 -9.18 20.88
C GLN A 358 25.98 -10.37 20.25
N ALA A 359 24.66 -10.49 20.47
CA ALA A 359 23.88 -11.54 19.84
C ALA A 359 23.94 -11.46 18.30
N ASP A 360 24.45 -12.51 17.67
CA ASP A 360 24.63 -12.60 16.22
C ASP A 360 23.84 -13.78 15.63
N TYR A 361 23.27 -13.57 14.43
CA TYR A 361 22.80 -14.67 13.59
C TYR A 361 23.83 -14.93 12.49
N LEU A 362 24.61 -16.00 12.65
CA LEU A 362 25.72 -16.37 11.77
C LEU A 362 25.26 -17.48 10.82
N GLN A 363 25.24 -17.21 9.51
CA GLN A 363 24.73 -18.14 8.51
C GLN A 363 25.82 -18.59 7.53
N GLY A 364 26.04 -19.89 7.41
CA GLY A 364 26.93 -20.51 6.43
C GLY A 364 26.47 -20.30 4.98
N ALA A 365 27.40 -20.38 4.04
CA ALA A 365 27.14 -20.19 2.61
C ALA A 365 26.92 -21.52 1.86
N GLY A 366 27.00 -22.64 2.59
CA GLY A 366 27.05 -23.99 2.06
C GLY A 366 28.50 -24.39 1.76
N GLY A 367 28.88 -25.59 2.19
CA GLY A 367 30.26 -26.05 2.19
C GLY A 367 30.63 -26.71 3.52
N ASN A 368 31.84 -26.47 3.99
CA ASN A 368 32.25 -26.95 5.32
C ASN A 368 32.84 -25.73 6.04
N GLU A 369 32.02 -25.05 6.82
CA GLU A 369 32.38 -23.80 7.47
C GLU A 369 32.78 -24.02 8.94
N THR A 370 33.69 -23.18 9.43
CA THR A 370 33.97 -23.00 10.86
C THR A 370 33.29 -21.71 11.31
N ILE A 371 32.22 -21.81 12.09
CA ILE A 371 31.43 -20.67 12.55
C ILE A 371 31.63 -20.49 14.06
N VAL A 372 32.00 -19.28 14.48
CA VAL A 372 32.30 -18.95 15.89
C VAL A 372 31.50 -17.72 16.34
N GLY A 373 30.66 -17.86 17.37
CA GLY A 373 29.84 -16.77 17.94
C GLY A 373 30.65 -15.72 18.71
N ASN A 374 31.55 -16.19 19.57
CA ASN A 374 32.32 -15.45 20.58
C ASN A 374 31.52 -15.19 21.88
N ASP A 375 31.09 -13.95 22.18
CA ASP A 375 30.25 -13.65 23.34
C ASP A 375 28.90 -13.13 22.83
N GLY A 376 27.80 -13.47 23.48
CA GLY A 376 26.47 -13.10 22.99
C GLY A 376 25.52 -14.27 23.17
N ASN A 377 24.22 -14.07 22.95
CA ASN A 377 23.35 -15.22 22.73
C ASN A 377 23.23 -15.34 21.22
N ASP A 378 24.02 -16.23 20.64
CA ASP A 378 24.18 -16.32 19.19
C ASP A 378 23.26 -17.39 18.60
N VAL A 379 23.05 -17.33 17.30
CA VAL A 379 22.41 -18.41 16.55
C VAL A 379 23.32 -18.75 15.39
N LEU A 380 23.85 -19.97 15.40
CA LEU A 380 24.79 -20.46 14.41
C LEU A 380 24.08 -21.44 13.47
N ASP A 381 23.88 -21.02 12.23
CA ASP A 381 23.31 -21.83 11.16
C ASP A 381 24.42 -22.23 10.18
N GLY A 382 24.90 -23.47 10.25
CA GLY A 382 25.92 -24.00 9.34
C GLY A 382 25.46 -24.11 7.89
N GLY A 383 24.15 -24.12 7.63
CA GLY A 383 23.62 -24.40 6.31
C GLY A 383 23.93 -25.84 5.85
N ALA A 384 24.31 -25.99 4.58
CA ALA A 384 24.53 -27.30 3.97
C ALA A 384 26.01 -27.72 4.04
N GLY A 385 26.26 -28.92 4.56
CA GLY A 385 27.55 -29.62 4.50
C GLY A 385 28.06 -30.03 5.87
N ASN A 386 29.38 -30.06 6.10
CA ASN A 386 29.96 -30.48 7.38
C ASN A 386 30.63 -29.30 8.09
N ASP A 387 29.85 -28.65 8.94
CA ASP A 387 30.27 -27.44 9.62
C ASP A 387 30.77 -27.72 11.04
N TRP A 388 31.65 -26.86 11.52
CA TRP A 388 32.07 -26.80 12.91
C TRP A 388 31.53 -25.52 13.53
N LEU A 389 30.62 -25.66 14.49
CA LEU A 389 29.95 -24.55 15.16
C LEU A 389 30.45 -24.43 16.60
N ASP A 390 30.89 -23.24 16.99
CA ASP A 390 31.30 -22.88 18.35
C ASP A 390 30.58 -21.61 18.79
N GLY A 391 29.53 -21.75 19.60
CA GLY A 391 28.75 -20.61 20.10
C GLY A 391 29.57 -19.67 20.99
N GLY A 392 30.58 -20.19 21.68
CA GLY A 392 31.37 -19.41 22.63
C GLY A 392 30.64 -19.24 23.99
N TYR A 393 30.50 -18.00 24.44
CA TYR A 393 29.91 -17.65 25.73
C TYR A 393 28.52 -17.03 25.59
N GLY A 394 27.51 -17.80 25.98
CA GLY A 394 26.15 -17.32 26.18
C GLY A 394 25.14 -18.45 26.11
N SER A 395 23.94 -18.14 25.65
CA SER A 395 22.92 -19.12 25.30
C SER A 395 22.81 -19.20 23.78
N ASP A 396 23.50 -20.18 23.20
CA ASP A 396 23.71 -20.33 21.75
C ASP A 396 23.00 -21.57 21.16
#